data_AF-A0A4P6M5Y5-F1
#
_entry.id   AF-A0A4P6M5Y5-F1
#
_cell.length_a   1.000
_cell.length_b   1.000
_cell.length_c   1.000
_cell.angle_alpha   90.00
_cell.angle_beta   90.00
_cell.angle_gamma   90.00
#
_symmetry.space_group_name_H-M   'P 1'
#
loop_
_entity.id
_entity.type
_entity.pdbx_description
1 polymer ?
#
loop_
_entity_poly.entity_id
_entity_poly.type
_entity_poly.pdbx_seq_one_letter_code
_entity_poly.pdbx_strand_id
1 'polypeptide(L)'
;MKKLLGLITIVVMICAQTFLVSADSFETEERVVSVERQYLENGDYIETIITESPIASYASNTKTGSKTSQYCNSGVALWYVKVTGTFTYTGSSVYCTGASVTAGSYHSDWGVSNRSSSYSGNIATAKATGTRYYGNTAVERINETVHLSCSVNGSLY
;
A
#
# COMPACT_ATOMS: atom_id res chain seq x y z
N MET A 1 62.61 -11.46 -7.46
CA MET A 1 61.24 -11.14 -7.95
C MET A 1 60.19 -12.16 -7.48
N LYS A 2 60.19 -12.58 -6.21
CA LYS A 2 59.17 -13.51 -5.65
C LYS A 2 58.24 -12.83 -4.64
N LYS A 3 58.69 -11.73 -4.03
CA LYS A 3 57.91 -10.96 -3.04
C LYS A 3 57.05 -9.83 -3.66
N LEU A 4 57.31 -9.47 -4.92
CA LEU A 4 56.50 -8.49 -5.66
C LEU A 4 55.28 -9.14 -6.34
N LEU A 5 55.37 -10.43 -6.71
CA LEU A 5 54.28 -11.15 -7.38
C LEU A 5 53.15 -11.54 -6.42
N GLY A 6 53.47 -11.85 -5.16
CA GLY A 6 52.48 -12.16 -4.13
C GLY A 6 51.69 -10.96 -3.60
N LEU A 7 52.26 -9.75 -3.72
CA LEU A 7 51.58 -8.51 -3.30
C LEU A 7 50.48 -8.11 -4.31
N ILE A 8 50.71 -8.36 -5.60
CA ILE A 8 49.77 -8.02 -6.67
C ILE A 8 48.54 -8.95 -6.66
N THR A 9 48.70 -10.22 -6.29
CA THR A 9 47.57 -11.17 -6.17
C THR A 9 46.65 -10.88 -4.99
N ILE A 10 47.16 -10.33 -3.88
CA ILE A 10 46.33 -9.96 -2.72
C ILE A 10 45.49 -8.71 -3.00
N VAL A 11 46.04 -7.73 -3.73
CA VAL A 11 45.32 -6.48 -4.08
C VAL A 11 44.19 -6.74 -5.08
N VAL A 12 44.36 -7.67 -6.03
CA VAL A 12 43.29 -8.06 -6.98
C VAL A 12 42.14 -8.79 -6.29
N MET A 13 42.41 -9.52 -5.20
CA MET A 13 41.39 -10.29 -4.47
C MET A 13 40.54 -9.43 -3.52
N ILE A 14 41.04 -8.27 -3.09
CA ILE A 14 40.31 -7.31 -2.24
C ILE A 14 39.40 -6.40 -3.08
N CYS A 15 39.73 -6.15 -4.36
CA CYS A 15 38.90 -5.36 -5.27
C CYS A 15 37.63 -6.09 -5.76
N ALA A 16 37.47 -7.39 -5.49
CA ALA A 16 36.34 -8.19 -5.96
C ALA A 16 35.13 -8.20 -5.01
N GLN A 17 35.18 -7.50 -3.87
CA GLN A 17 34.13 -7.58 -2.83
C GLN A 17 33.08 -6.47 -2.89
N THR A 18 33.16 -5.55 -3.84
CA THR A 18 32.09 -4.57 -4.07
C THR A 18 31.19 -5.02 -5.21
N PHE A 19 30.64 -6.23 -5.11
CA PHE A 19 29.34 -6.45 -5.71
C PHE A 19 28.36 -5.68 -4.85
N LEU A 20 28.07 -4.45 -5.27
CA LEU A 20 26.83 -3.78 -4.89
C LEU A 20 25.73 -4.77 -5.23
N VAL A 21 25.17 -5.40 -4.20
CA VAL A 21 23.86 -6.03 -4.31
C VAL A 21 22.92 -4.85 -4.55
N SER A 22 22.66 -4.56 -5.82
CA SER A 22 21.46 -3.83 -6.16
C SER A 22 20.33 -4.76 -5.74
N ALA A 23 19.75 -4.50 -4.56
CA ALA A 23 18.46 -5.03 -4.22
C ALA A 23 17.49 -4.39 -5.20
N ASP A 24 17.41 -4.96 -6.40
CA ASP A 24 16.32 -4.68 -7.31
C ASP A 24 15.06 -5.07 -6.53
N SER A 25 14.23 -4.07 -6.21
CA SER A 25 12.95 -4.33 -5.59
C SER A 25 12.19 -5.19 -6.59
N PHE A 26 12.05 -6.48 -6.30
CA PHE A 26 11.17 -7.36 -7.05
C PHE A 26 9.80 -6.69 -7.05
N GLU A 27 9.42 -6.06 -8.16
CA GLU A 27 8.09 -5.50 -8.37
C GLU A 27 7.13 -6.69 -8.38
N THR A 28 6.65 -6.97 -7.18
CA THR A 28 5.76 -8.06 -6.89
C THR A 28 4.38 -7.54 -7.27
N GLU A 29 3.98 -7.79 -8.52
CA GLU A 29 2.78 -7.22 -9.14
C GLU A 29 1.53 -7.56 -8.32
N GLU A 30 0.94 -6.56 -7.65
CA GLU A 30 -0.27 -6.74 -6.85
C GLU A 30 -1.45 -7.15 -7.75
N ARG A 31 -2.18 -8.21 -7.40
CA ARG A 31 -3.34 -8.67 -8.17
C ARG A 31 -4.58 -7.87 -7.81
N VAL A 32 -5.20 -7.21 -8.78
CA VAL A 32 -6.49 -6.54 -8.59
C VAL A 32 -7.60 -7.58 -8.36
N VAL A 33 -8.36 -7.42 -7.29
CA VAL A 33 -9.47 -8.30 -6.89
C VAL A 33 -10.81 -7.68 -7.25
N SER A 34 -10.98 -6.39 -7.00
CA SER A 34 -12.20 -5.67 -7.31
C SER A 34 -11.91 -4.20 -7.59
N VAL A 35 -12.76 -3.60 -8.40
CA VAL A 35 -12.82 -2.16 -8.68
C VAL A 35 -14.27 -1.75 -8.62
N GLU A 36 -14.58 -0.79 -7.76
CA GLU A 36 -15.94 -0.27 -7.57
C GLU A 36 -15.93 1.24 -7.68
N ARG A 37 -17.02 1.82 -8.21
CA ARG A 37 -17.21 3.26 -8.30
C ARG A 37 -18.53 3.66 -7.67
N GLN A 38 -18.46 4.61 -6.75
CA GLN A 38 -19.63 5.23 -6.15
C GLN A 38 -19.68 6.70 -6.59
N TYR A 39 -20.69 7.06 -7.37
CA TYR A 39 -20.91 8.44 -7.80
C TYR A 39 -21.57 9.27 -6.69
N LEU A 40 -21.11 10.50 -6.54
CA LEU A 40 -21.60 11.51 -5.62
C LEU A 40 -22.59 12.43 -6.35
N GLU A 41 -23.43 13.14 -5.59
CA GLU A 41 -24.48 14.00 -6.15
C GLU A 41 -23.95 15.14 -7.02
N ASN A 42 -22.72 15.59 -6.77
CA ASN A 42 -22.04 16.65 -7.51
C ASN A 42 -21.37 16.16 -8.81
N GLY A 43 -21.47 14.86 -9.12
CA GLY A 43 -20.87 14.24 -10.31
C GLY A 43 -19.45 13.69 -10.09
N ASP A 44 -18.84 13.93 -8.92
CA ASP A 44 -17.60 13.28 -8.53
C ASP A 44 -17.84 11.80 -8.21
N TYR A 45 -16.77 11.03 -8.01
CA TYR A 45 -16.92 9.65 -7.59
C TYR A 45 -15.77 9.17 -6.70
N ILE A 46 -16.08 8.20 -5.86
CA ILE A 46 -15.08 7.42 -5.13
C ILE A 46 -14.79 6.14 -5.92
N GLU A 47 -13.54 5.92 -6.29
CA GLU A 47 -13.08 4.64 -6.84
C GLU A 47 -12.40 3.83 -5.76
N THR A 48 -12.93 2.63 -5.49
CA THR A 48 -12.35 1.69 -4.53
C THR A 48 -11.72 0.52 -5.25
N ILE A 49 -10.46 0.24 -4.96
CA ILE A 49 -9.68 -0.84 -5.57
C ILE A 49 -9.17 -1.76 -4.47
N ILE A 50 -9.50 -3.04 -4.53
CA ILE A 50 -8.89 -4.07 -3.67
C ILE A 50 -7.79 -4.76 -4.45
N THR A 51 -6.62 -4.85 -3.83
CA THR A 51 -5.48 -5.61 -4.35
C THR A 51 -5.02 -6.67 -3.36
N GLU A 52 -4.51 -7.77 -3.88
CA GLU A 52 -3.87 -8.84 -3.11
C GLU A 52 -2.38 -8.86 -3.42
N SER A 53 -1.57 -9.05 -2.38
CA SER A 53 -0.16 -9.37 -2.59
C SER A 53 -0.08 -10.75 -3.27
N PRO A 54 0.73 -10.92 -4.33
CA PRO A 54 0.90 -12.20 -5.00
C PRO A 54 1.75 -13.18 -4.15
N ILE A 55 2.38 -12.71 -3.07
CA ILE A 55 3.07 -13.56 -2.09
C ILE A 55 2.01 -14.11 -1.13
N ALA A 56 1.32 -15.17 -1.55
CA ALA A 56 0.58 -16.01 -0.64
C ALA A 56 1.58 -16.95 0.05
N SER A 57 1.83 -16.74 1.34
CA SER A 57 2.55 -17.74 2.13
C SER A 57 1.56 -18.85 2.50
N TYR A 58 1.37 -19.79 1.57
CA TYR A 58 0.47 -20.95 1.73
C TYR A 58 0.77 -21.76 3.00
N ALA A 59 2.02 -21.72 3.47
CA ALA A 59 2.47 -22.38 4.69
C ALA A 59 1.98 -21.70 5.99
N SER A 60 1.54 -20.44 5.94
CA SER A 60 1.23 -19.63 7.14
C SER A 60 -0.23 -19.18 7.25
N ASN A 61 -1.13 -19.62 6.36
CA ASN A 61 -2.55 -19.23 6.40
C ASN A 61 -2.75 -17.70 6.50
N THR A 62 -1.78 -16.94 5.96
CA THR A 62 -1.72 -15.50 6.07
C THR A 62 -1.84 -14.86 4.70
N LYS A 63 -2.64 -13.81 4.62
CA LYS A 63 -2.83 -13.01 3.40
C LYS A 63 -2.64 -11.54 3.74
N THR A 64 -1.93 -10.87 2.85
CA THR A 64 -1.80 -9.41 2.86
C THR A 64 -2.44 -8.86 1.60
N GLY A 65 -3.19 -7.78 1.75
CA GLY A 65 -3.74 -7.04 0.64
C GLY A 65 -4.01 -5.61 1.02
N SER A 66 -4.53 -4.85 0.08
CA SER A 66 -4.85 -3.46 0.29
C SER A 66 -6.20 -3.09 -0.28
N LYS A 67 -6.84 -2.10 0.34
CA LYS A 67 -7.98 -1.40 -0.25
C LYS A 67 -7.61 0.06 -0.37
N THR A 68 -7.72 0.59 -1.58
CA THR A 68 -7.47 1.99 -1.89
C THR A 68 -8.79 2.65 -2.23
N SER A 69 -9.15 3.71 -1.53
CA SER A 69 -10.25 4.62 -1.88
C SER A 69 -9.64 5.88 -2.50
N GLN A 70 -10.07 6.24 -3.69
CA GLN A 70 -9.63 7.41 -4.43
C GLN A 70 -10.79 8.36 -4.67
N TYR A 71 -10.59 9.64 -4.38
CA TYR A 71 -11.55 10.68 -4.75
C TYR A 71 -11.23 11.20 -6.14
N CYS A 72 -12.20 11.12 -7.03
CA CYS A 72 -12.04 11.41 -8.45
C CYS A 72 -13.01 12.49 -8.91
N ASN A 73 -12.51 13.43 -9.72
CA ASN A 73 -13.31 14.46 -10.39
C ASN A 73 -13.05 14.36 -11.90
N SER A 74 -14.12 14.28 -12.70
CA SER A 74 -14.05 14.24 -14.17
C SER A 74 -13.06 13.20 -14.74
N GLY A 75 -12.95 12.04 -14.10
CA GLY A 75 -12.07 10.94 -14.55
C GLY A 75 -10.64 11.01 -14.02
N VAL A 76 -10.29 12.02 -13.21
CA VAL A 76 -8.95 12.21 -12.64
C VAL A 76 -8.98 11.93 -11.15
N ALA A 77 -8.12 11.02 -10.68
CA ALA A 77 -7.90 10.80 -9.27
C ALA A 77 -7.16 12.00 -8.65
N LEU A 78 -7.73 12.59 -7.60
CA LEU A 78 -7.19 13.80 -6.96
C LEU A 78 -6.34 13.46 -5.73
N TRP A 79 -6.82 12.53 -4.91
CA TRP A 79 -6.14 12.04 -3.71
C TRP A 79 -6.68 10.66 -3.29
N TYR A 80 -5.98 9.99 -2.39
CA TYR A 80 -6.31 8.62 -1.98
C TYR A 80 -6.05 8.33 -0.50
N VAL A 81 -6.72 7.29 -0.02
CA VAL A 81 -6.44 6.59 1.24
C VAL A 81 -6.33 5.09 0.95
N LYS A 82 -5.19 4.50 1.28
CA LYS A 82 -4.93 3.06 1.18
C LYS A 82 -4.77 2.48 2.59
N VAL A 83 -5.56 1.46 2.90
CA VAL A 83 -5.27 0.56 4.02
C VAL A 83 -4.55 -0.67 3.48
N THR A 84 -3.44 -1.05 4.09
CA THR A 84 -2.80 -2.35 3.88
C THR A 84 -3.03 -3.19 5.13
N GLY A 85 -3.72 -4.31 4.97
CA GLY A 85 -4.07 -5.22 6.05
C GLY A 85 -3.38 -6.57 5.90
N THR A 86 -2.96 -7.14 7.02
CA THR A 86 -2.50 -8.54 7.10
C THR A 86 -3.50 -9.34 7.92
N PHE A 87 -3.87 -10.51 7.40
CA PHE A 87 -4.92 -11.37 7.97
C PHE A 87 -4.43 -12.80 8.06
N THR A 88 -4.79 -13.49 9.12
CA THR A 88 -4.64 -14.95 9.23
C THR A 88 -6.02 -15.61 9.19
N TYR A 89 -6.16 -16.68 8.41
CA TYR A 89 -7.43 -17.36 8.16
C TYR A 89 -7.24 -18.88 8.11
N THR A 90 -8.13 -19.63 8.75
CA THR A 90 -8.01 -21.10 8.90
C THR A 90 -9.10 -21.89 8.20
N GLY A 91 -9.97 -21.23 7.41
CA GLY A 91 -11.21 -21.84 6.91
C GLY A 91 -12.35 -21.83 7.93
N SER A 92 -12.04 -21.81 9.24
CA SER A 92 -13.03 -21.73 10.32
C SER A 92 -13.02 -20.41 11.09
N SER A 93 -11.91 -19.66 11.04
CA SER A 93 -11.75 -18.37 11.72
C SER A 93 -10.88 -17.43 10.90
N VAL A 94 -11.01 -16.13 11.15
CA VAL A 94 -10.18 -15.09 10.53
C VAL A 94 -9.95 -13.93 11.50
N TYR A 95 -8.74 -13.40 11.50
CA TYR A 95 -8.35 -12.24 12.28
C TYR A 95 -7.35 -11.37 11.52
N CYS A 96 -7.48 -10.06 11.68
CA CYS A 96 -6.50 -9.09 11.20
C CYS A 96 -5.38 -8.97 12.24
N THR A 97 -4.14 -9.13 11.80
CA THR A 97 -2.94 -9.09 12.65
C THR A 97 -2.16 -7.79 12.49
N GLY A 98 -2.51 -6.96 11.51
CA GLY A 98 -1.84 -5.68 11.28
C GLY A 98 -2.58 -4.82 10.27
N ALA A 99 -2.46 -3.50 10.46
CA ALA A 99 -2.96 -2.51 9.53
C ALA A 99 -2.01 -1.30 9.45
N SER A 100 -1.71 -0.87 8.23
CA SER A 100 -1.00 0.38 7.96
C SER A 100 -1.80 1.26 7.00
N VAL A 101 -1.55 2.56 7.07
CA VAL A 101 -2.17 3.56 6.21
C VAL A 101 -1.12 4.22 5.34
N THR A 102 -1.43 4.36 4.05
CA THR A 102 -0.76 5.26 3.13
C THR A 102 -1.80 6.17 2.52
N ALA A 103 -1.54 7.48 2.49
CA ALA A 103 -2.49 8.44 1.93
C ALA A 103 -1.74 9.65 1.38
N GLY A 104 -2.17 10.14 0.22
CA GLY A 104 -1.50 11.22 -0.49
C GLY A 104 -2.39 11.85 -1.55
N SER A 105 -1.91 12.93 -2.14
CA SER A 105 -2.55 13.61 -3.25
C SER A 105 -1.80 13.36 -4.56
N TYR A 106 -2.56 13.32 -5.65
CA TYR A 106 -2.06 13.31 -7.01
C TYR A 106 -2.11 14.72 -7.62
N HIS A 107 -3.01 15.57 -7.13
CA HIS A 107 -3.20 16.94 -7.60
C HIS A 107 -2.68 17.97 -6.59
N SER A 108 -2.05 19.04 -7.06
CA SER A 108 -1.39 20.08 -6.24
C SER A 108 -2.34 20.79 -5.28
N ASP A 109 -3.58 20.99 -5.71
CA ASP A 109 -4.58 21.72 -4.93
C ASP A 109 -5.16 20.89 -3.78
N TRP A 110 -4.77 19.62 -3.66
CA TRP A 110 -5.20 18.73 -2.60
C TRP A 110 -4.06 18.41 -1.64
N GLY A 111 -4.31 18.58 -0.34
CA GLY A 111 -3.47 18.09 0.74
C GLY A 111 -4.15 16.94 1.47
N VAL A 112 -3.35 16.04 2.05
CA VAL A 112 -3.85 14.92 2.88
C VAL A 112 -3.24 14.98 4.28
N SER A 113 -4.09 14.85 5.29
CA SER A 113 -3.74 14.92 6.72
C SER A 113 -4.50 13.89 7.56
N ASN A 114 -4.31 13.90 8.88
CA ASN A 114 -5.03 13.04 9.85
C ASN A 114 -4.98 11.53 9.53
N ARG A 115 -3.82 11.07 9.07
CA ARG A 115 -3.59 9.67 8.73
C ARG A 115 -3.58 8.82 9.99
N SER A 116 -4.41 7.79 10.03
CA SER A 116 -4.36 6.78 11.09
C SER A 116 -4.74 5.41 10.56
N SER A 117 -4.20 4.37 11.18
CA SER A 117 -4.62 2.99 10.95
C SER A 117 -4.98 2.32 12.27
N SER A 118 -5.88 1.35 12.18
CA SER A 118 -6.26 0.47 13.29
C SER A 118 -6.76 -0.85 12.73
N TYR A 119 -6.86 -1.87 13.57
CA TYR A 119 -7.48 -3.13 13.19
C TYR A 119 -8.25 -3.71 14.37
N SER A 120 -9.30 -4.47 14.06
CA SER A 120 -10.08 -5.21 15.05
C SER A 120 -10.86 -6.33 14.37
N GLY A 121 -10.99 -7.48 15.03
CA GLY A 121 -11.61 -8.65 14.43
C GLY A 121 -10.91 -9.02 13.12
N ASN A 122 -11.67 -9.10 12.04
CA ASN A 122 -11.18 -9.41 10.69
C ASN A 122 -11.04 -8.16 9.80
N ILE A 123 -10.97 -6.96 10.37
CA ILE A 123 -11.05 -5.69 9.65
C ILE A 123 -9.79 -4.86 9.90
N ALA A 124 -9.12 -4.45 8.81
CA ALA A 124 -8.12 -3.39 8.78
C ALA A 124 -8.80 -2.06 8.41
N THR A 125 -8.49 -0.99 9.14
CA THR A 125 -9.10 0.33 8.95
C THR A 125 -8.02 1.38 8.73
N ALA A 126 -8.19 2.24 7.72
CA ALA A 126 -7.43 3.48 7.54
C ALA A 126 -8.35 4.69 7.53
N LYS A 127 -7.87 5.82 8.03
CA LYS A 127 -8.55 7.11 7.97
C LYS A 127 -7.59 8.19 7.48
N ALA A 128 -8.10 9.13 6.70
CA ALA A 128 -7.39 10.38 6.39
C ALA A 128 -8.39 11.49 6.02
N THR A 129 -7.92 12.72 6.02
CA THR A 129 -8.68 13.89 5.57
C THR A 129 -8.03 14.48 4.32
N GLY A 130 -8.76 14.48 3.20
CA GLY A 130 -8.43 15.26 2.01
C GLY A 130 -8.90 16.70 2.20
N THR A 131 -8.05 17.68 1.89
CA THR A 131 -8.38 19.11 1.94
C THR A 131 -8.03 19.76 0.62
N ARG A 132 -9.01 20.40 -0.02
CA ARG A 132 -8.76 21.21 -1.22
C ARG A 132 -8.42 22.64 -0.83
N TYR A 133 -7.42 23.19 -1.49
CA TYR A 133 -6.91 24.53 -1.28
C TYR A 133 -7.12 25.40 -2.52
N TYR A 134 -7.50 26.65 -2.30
CA TYR A 134 -7.41 27.71 -3.29
C TYR A 134 -6.42 28.75 -2.77
N GLY A 135 -5.20 28.73 -3.32
CA GLY A 135 -4.06 29.38 -2.68
C GLY A 135 -3.79 28.80 -1.30
N ASN A 136 -3.70 29.63 -0.26
CA ASN A 136 -3.46 29.20 1.12
C ASN A 136 -4.75 28.93 1.91
N THR A 137 -5.92 29.00 1.27
CA THR A 137 -7.22 28.85 1.95
C THR A 137 -7.79 27.46 1.70
N ALA A 138 -8.10 26.74 2.77
CA ALA A 138 -8.84 25.49 2.68
C ALA A 138 -10.31 25.78 2.33
N VAL A 139 -10.77 25.30 1.17
CA VAL A 139 -12.13 25.53 0.66
C VAL A 139 -13.03 24.31 0.80
N GLU A 140 -12.45 23.13 1.04
CA GLU A 140 -13.18 21.86 1.13
C GLU A 140 -12.42 20.87 1.99
N ARG A 141 -13.13 20.06 2.78
CA ARG A 141 -12.55 18.97 3.58
C ARG A 141 -13.42 17.73 3.49
N ILE A 142 -12.80 16.61 3.18
CA ILE A 142 -13.44 15.31 3.02
C ILE A 142 -12.73 14.33 3.93
N ASN A 143 -13.47 13.71 4.85
CA ASN A 143 -12.95 12.67 5.72
C ASN A 143 -13.27 11.31 5.11
N GLU A 144 -12.24 10.50 4.89
CA GLU A 144 -12.39 9.16 4.33
C GLU A 144 -11.99 8.10 5.35
N THR A 145 -12.78 7.03 5.41
CA THR A 145 -12.51 5.84 6.21
C THR A 145 -12.61 4.61 5.32
N VAL A 146 -11.52 3.87 5.21
CA VAL A 146 -11.41 2.69 4.35
C VAL A 146 -11.29 1.45 5.22
N HIS A 147 -12.16 0.46 4.94
CA HIS A 147 -12.16 -0.83 5.61
C HIS A 147 -11.80 -1.94 4.63
N LEU A 148 -10.75 -2.68 4.91
CA LEU A 148 -10.43 -3.93 4.22
C LEU A 148 -10.69 -5.09 5.18
N SER A 149 -11.48 -6.06 4.74
CA SER A 149 -11.80 -7.24 5.51
C SER A 149 -11.31 -8.50 4.81
N CYS A 150 -11.16 -9.58 5.58
CA CYS A 150 -10.86 -10.91 5.06
C CYS A 150 -11.92 -11.91 5.54
N SER A 151 -12.34 -12.83 4.67
CA SER A 151 -13.26 -13.90 5.00
C SER A 151 -12.53 -15.10 5.62
N VAL A 152 -13.26 -16.03 6.24
CA VAL A 152 -12.69 -17.29 6.75
C VAL A 152 -12.03 -18.13 5.65
N ASN A 153 -12.46 -17.95 4.40
CA ASN A 153 -11.90 -18.61 3.21
C ASN A 153 -10.72 -17.84 2.60
N GLY A 154 -10.29 -16.75 3.23
CA GLY A 154 -9.18 -15.92 2.76
C GLY A 154 -9.56 -14.95 1.64
N SER A 155 -10.85 -14.70 1.37
CA SER A 155 -11.27 -13.71 0.36
C SER A 155 -11.25 -12.30 0.94
N LEU A 156 -10.61 -11.35 0.24
CA LEU A 156 -10.64 -9.94 0.64
C LEU A 156 -11.92 -9.24 0.14
N TYR A 157 -12.48 -8.35 0.96
CA TYR A 157 -13.67 -7.54 0.63
C TYR A 157 -13.72 -6.21 1.39
#